data_AF-A0A7X6ZSL1-F1
#
_entry.id   AF-A0A7X6ZSL1-F1
#
_cell.length_a   1.000
_cell.length_b   1.000
_cell.length_c   1.000
_cell.angle_alpha   90.00
_cell.angle_beta   90.00
_cell.angle_gamma   90.00
#
_symmetry.space_group_name_H-M   'P 1'
#
loop_
_entity.id
_entity.type
_entity.pdbx_description
1 polymer ?
#
loop_
_entity_poly.entity_id
_entity_poly.type
_entity_poly.pdbx_seq_one_letter_code
_entity_poly.pdbx_strand_id
1 'polypeptide(L)'
;MAYCVRCGVELQKGLESCPLCDTEVLLPDEKDTEDGMVPFSERIPRNIRPRVNLAPSRSFIYLATFILLVPLLVTLIIDYTANRTITWSFYPITSLALLWILIAYPSLLKGHTTFQVITMDILSMAVFLMSLDLYSGSFPEWSQYPALSLLLVWVYTAIPFLFTWKKIYLIVTCWFLGTAGFLFAIDILTGEKDWFFPL
;
A
#
# COMPACT_ATOMS: atom_id res chain seq x y z
N MET A 1 27.23 51.79 -19.66
CA MET A 1 27.79 50.44 -19.40
C MET A 1 28.58 50.55 -18.12
N ALA A 2 28.33 49.71 -17.11
CA ALA A 2 28.98 49.86 -15.80
C ALA A 2 30.19 48.92 -15.72
N TYR A 3 31.26 49.36 -15.04
CA TYR A 3 32.44 48.55 -14.76
C TYR A 3 32.59 48.44 -13.24
N CYS A 4 33.06 47.29 -12.75
CA CYS A 4 33.32 47.15 -11.32
C CYS A 4 34.56 47.98 -10.93
N VAL A 5 34.41 48.83 -9.91
CA VAL A 5 35.50 49.67 -9.38
C VAL A 5 36.68 48.87 -8.81
N ARG A 6 36.44 47.60 -8.41
CA ARG A 6 37.44 46.77 -7.75
C ARG A 6 38.13 45.77 -8.68
N CYS A 7 37.39 45.08 -9.54
CA CYS A 7 37.94 44.06 -10.44
C CYS A 7 38.03 44.50 -11.92
N GLY A 8 37.46 45.66 -12.29
CA GLY A 8 37.53 46.20 -13.65
C GLY A 8 36.71 45.44 -14.70
N VAL A 9 35.93 44.44 -14.30
CA VAL A 9 35.09 43.65 -15.22
C VAL A 9 33.85 44.44 -15.62
N GLU A 10 33.45 44.29 -16.89
CA GLU A 10 32.19 44.83 -17.43
C GLU A 10 30.99 44.18 -16.77
N LEU A 11 30.08 45.01 -16.25
CA LEU A 11 28.86 44.59 -15.57
C LEU A 11 27.65 44.79 -16.49
N GLN A 12 26.80 43.77 -16.53
CA GLN A 12 25.48 43.89 -17.16
C GLN A 12 24.57 44.81 -16.34
N LYS A 13 23.58 45.42 -16.98
CA LYS A 13 22.63 46.33 -16.33
C LYS A 13 21.75 45.55 -15.35
N GLY A 14 21.52 46.09 -14.14
CA GLY A 14 20.64 45.50 -13.13
C GLY A 14 21.29 44.54 -12.12
N LEU A 15 22.62 44.45 -12.05
CA LEU A 15 23.32 43.72 -10.98
C LEU A 15 23.55 44.61 -9.75
N GLU A 16 23.13 44.12 -8.58
CA GLU A 16 23.36 44.78 -7.28
C GLU A 16 24.78 44.55 -6.74
N SER A 17 25.38 43.38 -7.02
CA SER A 17 26.76 43.04 -6.62
C SER A 17 27.57 42.40 -7.75
N CYS A 18 28.89 42.57 -7.71
CA CYS A 18 29.79 41.95 -8.68
C CYS A 18 29.98 40.45 -8.39
N PRO A 19 29.67 39.52 -9.32
CA PRO A 19 29.74 38.09 -9.06
C PRO A 19 31.15 37.52 -8.86
N LEU A 20 32.20 38.29 -9.19
CA LEU A 20 33.60 37.86 -9.07
C LEU A 20 34.26 38.28 -7.76
N CYS A 21 33.93 39.46 -7.26
CA CYS A 21 34.61 40.05 -6.10
C CYS A 21 33.65 40.55 -5.01
N ASP A 22 32.36 40.27 -5.20
CA ASP A 22 31.23 40.57 -4.30
C ASP A 22 31.16 42.03 -3.84
N THR A 23 31.70 42.92 -4.67
CA THR A 23 31.69 44.36 -4.41
C THR A 23 30.38 44.93 -4.91
N GLU A 24 29.67 45.67 -4.05
CA GLU A 24 28.40 46.33 -4.35
C GLU A 24 28.58 47.31 -5.52
N VAL A 25 27.63 47.28 -6.45
CA VAL A 25 27.70 48.09 -7.68
C VAL A 25 26.95 49.40 -7.47
N LEU A 26 27.71 50.48 -7.33
CA LEU A 26 27.18 51.84 -7.24
C LEU A 26 26.95 52.39 -8.66
N LEU A 27 25.75 52.22 -9.22
CA LEU A 27 25.37 52.88 -10.47
C LEU A 27 24.88 54.31 -10.19
N PRO A 28 25.34 55.33 -10.94
CA PRO A 28 24.71 56.64 -10.95
C PRO A 28 23.27 56.51 -11.46
N ASP A 29 22.36 57.18 -10.77
CA ASP A 29 20.90 57.06 -10.85
C ASP A 29 20.33 57.30 -12.28
N GLU A 30 20.40 56.29 -13.14
CA GLU A 30 19.60 56.19 -14.36
C GLU A 30 18.27 55.52 -13.99
N LYS A 31 17.30 56.40 -13.71
CA LYS A 31 15.85 56.17 -13.67
C LYS A 31 15.39 54.82 -14.21
N ASP A 32 14.78 54.04 -13.32
CA ASP A 32 13.58 53.23 -13.54
C ASP A 32 13.24 52.90 -15.00
N THR A 33 13.98 51.94 -15.57
CA THR A 33 13.39 51.09 -16.60
C THR A 33 13.04 49.77 -15.95
N GLU A 34 11.77 49.66 -15.57
CA GLU A 34 11.11 48.39 -15.32
C GLU A 34 11.26 47.50 -16.55
N ASP A 35 12.28 46.65 -16.55
CA ASP A 35 12.28 45.45 -17.36
C ASP A 35 12.90 44.36 -16.49
N GLY A 36 12.01 43.65 -15.78
CA GLY A 36 12.31 42.62 -14.81
C GLY A 36 12.88 41.35 -15.45
N MET A 37 14.02 41.47 -16.14
CA MET A 37 14.86 40.33 -16.48
C MET A 37 15.94 40.19 -15.42
N VAL A 38 15.61 39.46 -14.36
CA VAL A 38 16.59 38.81 -13.48
C VAL A 38 17.46 37.91 -14.36
N PRO A 39 18.77 38.20 -14.56
CA PRO A 39 19.61 37.46 -15.49
C PRO A 39 20.05 36.09 -14.94
N PHE A 40 19.81 35.82 -13.65
CA PHE A 40 20.01 34.52 -13.03
C PHE A 40 18.67 33.98 -12.52
N SER A 41 18.22 32.87 -13.08
CA SER A 41 17.06 32.14 -12.57
C SER A 41 17.36 31.62 -11.17
N GLU A 42 16.75 32.21 -10.15
CA GLU A 42 16.83 31.68 -8.81
C GLU A 42 16.01 30.39 -8.75
N ARG A 43 16.72 29.25 -8.72
CA ARG A 43 16.20 27.90 -8.53
C ARG A 43 15.51 27.31 -9.77
N ILE A 44 16.23 26.38 -10.43
CA ILE A 44 15.63 25.39 -11.35
C ILE A 44 14.38 24.83 -10.66
N PRO A 45 13.17 25.00 -11.21
CA PRO A 45 12.01 24.32 -10.66
C PRO A 45 12.34 22.83 -10.74
N ARG A 46 12.51 22.19 -9.58
CA ARG A 46 12.66 20.75 -9.45
C ARG A 46 11.50 20.17 -10.26
N ASN A 47 11.80 19.65 -11.46
CA ASN A 47 10.83 19.06 -12.35
C ASN A 47 9.94 18.16 -11.50
N ILE A 48 8.73 18.64 -11.21
CA ILE A 48 7.73 17.90 -10.46
C ILE A 48 7.36 16.83 -11.47
N ARG A 49 8.07 15.69 -11.40
CA ARG A 49 7.73 14.50 -12.18
C ARG A 49 6.22 14.38 -12.06
N PRO A 50 5.47 14.36 -13.17
CA PRO A 50 4.03 14.20 -13.08
C PRO A 50 3.81 13.00 -12.18
N ARG A 51 3.07 13.19 -11.08
CA ARG A 51 2.65 12.07 -10.25
C ARG A 51 1.85 11.19 -11.19
N VAL A 52 2.53 10.18 -11.75
CA VAL A 52 1.88 9.10 -12.44
C VAL A 52 0.91 8.55 -11.42
N ASN A 53 -0.36 8.84 -11.62
CA ASN A 53 -1.41 8.29 -10.80
C ASN A 53 -1.38 6.79 -11.11
N LEU A 54 -0.57 6.04 -10.35
CA LEU A 54 -0.60 4.58 -10.28
C LEU A 54 -1.92 4.09 -9.66
N ALA A 55 -2.96 4.93 -9.61
CA ALA A 55 -4.30 4.49 -9.33
C ALA A 55 -4.71 3.60 -10.50
N PRO A 56 -4.85 2.28 -10.31
CA PRO A 56 -5.29 1.38 -11.37
C PRO A 56 -6.61 1.91 -11.92
N SER A 57 -6.62 2.24 -13.21
CA SER A 57 -7.85 2.64 -13.90
C SER A 57 -8.81 1.46 -13.94
N ARG A 58 -10.11 1.72 -14.08
CA ARG A 58 -11.11 0.65 -14.28
C ARG A 58 -10.72 -0.28 -15.44
N SER A 59 -10.07 0.26 -16.47
CA SER A 59 -9.51 -0.52 -17.59
C SER A 59 -8.46 -1.55 -17.16
N PHE A 60 -7.61 -1.26 -16.16
CA PHE A 60 -6.65 -2.22 -15.62
C PHE A 60 -7.36 -3.41 -14.97
N ILE A 61 -8.44 -3.17 -14.20
CA ILE A 61 -9.22 -4.25 -13.58
C ILE A 61 -9.85 -5.14 -14.65
N TYR A 62 -10.47 -4.55 -15.68
CA TYR A 62 -11.07 -5.34 -16.77
C TYR A 62 -10.02 -6.19 -17.49
N LEU A 63 -8.85 -5.63 -17.76
CA LEU A 63 -7.74 -6.36 -18.37
C LEU A 63 -7.24 -7.49 -17.46
N ALA A 64 -7.00 -7.21 -16.18
CA ALA A 64 -6.57 -8.20 -15.20
C ALA A 64 -7.62 -9.32 -15.05
N THR A 65 -8.90 -8.96 -14.99
CA THR A 65 -10.01 -9.93 -14.94
C THR A 65 -10.00 -10.83 -16.16
N PHE A 66 -9.85 -10.27 -17.37
CA PHE A 66 -9.78 -11.05 -18.60
C PHE A 66 -8.58 -12.01 -18.60
N ILE A 67 -7.40 -11.53 -18.18
CA ILE A 67 -6.18 -12.34 -18.09
C ILE A 67 -6.34 -13.49 -17.09
N LEU A 68 -6.99 -13.25 -15.93
CA LEU A 68 -7.22 -14.28 -14.92
C LEU A 68 -8.35 -15.24 -15.28
N LEU A 69 -9.34 -14.80 -16.07
CA LEU A 69 -10.47 -15.61 -16.51
C LEU A 69 -10.03 -16.74 -17.45
N VAL A 70 -9.07 -16.47 -18.35
CA VAL A 70 -8.58 -17.47 -19.32
C VAL A 70 -8.02 -18.73 -18.64
N PRO A 71 -7.01 -18.67 -17.75
CA PRO A 71 -6.49 -19.86 -17.07
C PRO A 71 -7.51 -20.53 -16.15
N LEU A 72 -8.42 -19.74 -15.55
CA LEU A 72 -9.52 -20.29 -14.74
C LEU A 72 -10.43 -21.18 -15.57
N LEU A 73 -10.88 -20.69 -16.74
CA LEU A 73 -11.73 -21.47 -17.64
C LEU A 73 -11.01 -22.66 -18.24
N VAL A 74 -9.73 -22.49 -18.64
CA VAL A 74 -8.93 -23.59 -19.21
C VAL A 74 -8.76 -24.73 -18.20
N THR A 75 -8.36 -24.42 -16.97
CA THR A 75 -8.19 -25.45 -15.92
C THR A 75 -9.51 -26.15 -15.58
N LEU A 76 -10.62 -25.41 -15.52
CA LEU A 76 -11.95 -25.97 -15.29
C LEU A 76 -12.44 -26.85 -16.44
N ILE A 77 -12.25 -26.43 -17.69
CA ILE A 77 -12.64 -27.22 -18.88
C ILE A 77 -11.84 -28.51 -18.95
N ILE A 78 -10.52 -28.47 -18.71
CA ILE A 78 -9.67 -29.66 -18.73
C ILE A 78 -10.12 -30.66 -17.66
N ASP A 79 -10.32 -30.19 -16.43
CA ASP A 79 -10.71 -31.05 -15.31
C ASP A 79 -12.09 -31.67 -15.54
N TYR A 80 -13.06 -30.86 -15.98
CA TYR A 80 -14.40 -31.36 -16.30
C TYR A 80 -14.40 -32.35 -17.47
N THR A 81 -13.57 -32.11 -18.49
CA THR A 81 -13.47 -33.02 -19.64
C THR A 81 -12.82 -34.34 -19.27
N ALA A 82 -11.77 -34.32 -18.44
CA ALA A 82 -11.03 -35.51 -18.04
C ALA A 82 -11.76 -36.34 -16.97
N ASN A 83 -12.27 -35.69 -15.92
CA ASN A 83 -12.74 -36.36 -14.70
C ASN A 83 -14.25 -36.32 -14.53
N ARG A 84 -15.00 -35.57 -15.39
CA ARG A 84 -16.46 -35.31 -15.28
C ARG A 84 -16.90 -34.71 -13.93
N THR A 85 -15.95 -34.33 -13.10
CA THR A 85 -16.09 -33.86 -11.73
C THR A 85 -15.02 -32.80 -11.47
N ILE A 86 -15.27 -31.92 -10.50
CA ILE A 86 -14.30 -30.93 -10.06
C ILE A 86 -13.38 -31.63 -9.07
N THR A 87 -12.14 -31.90 -9.47
CA THR A 87 -11.16 -32.64 -8.66
C THR A 87 -9.90 -31.82 -8.42
N TRP A 88 -9.17 -31.43 -9.46
CA TRP A 88 -7.91 -30.69 -9.31
C TRP A 88 -8.09 -29.20 -9.58
N SER A 89 -9.12 -28.83 -10.36
CA SER A 89 -9.35 -27.44 -10.75
C SER A 89 -9.75 -26.53 -9.58
N PHE A 90 -10.19 -27.09 -8.46
CA PHE A 90 -10.55 -26.32 -7.27
C PHE A 90 -9.39 -25.45 -6.76
N TYR A 91 -8.17 -25.98 -6.70
CA TYR A 91 -6.98 -25.26 -6.22
C TYR A 91 -6.63 -24.03 -7.09
N PRO A 92 -6.46 -24.14 -8.43
CA PRO A 92 -6.21 -22.97 -9.25
C PRO A 92 -7.39 -21.99 -9.29
N ILE A 93 -8.64 -22.48 -9.27
CA ILE A 93 -9.83 -21.60 -9.27
C ILE A 93 -9.86 -20.72 -8.01
N THR A 94 -9.71 -21.32 -6.82
CA THR A 94 -9.75 -20.57 -5.56
C THR A 94 -8.57 -19.61 -5.43
N SER A 95 -7.38 -19.99 -5.90
CA SER A 95 -6.19 -19.12 -5.92
C SER A 95 -6.36 -17.93 -6.88
N LEU A 96 -6.85 -18.17 -8.09
CA LEU A 96 -7.13 -17.09 -9.06
C LEU A 96 -8.25 -16.18 -8.58
N ALA A 97 -9.27 -16.72 -7.91
CA ALA A 97 -10.33 -15.94 -7.30
C ALA A 97 -9.80 -15.04 -6.18
N LEU A 98 -8.94 -15.57 -5.28
CA LEU A 98 -8.28 -14.76 -4.24
C LEU A 98 -7.45 -13.64 -4.87
N LEU A 99 -6.63 -13.97 -5.86
CA LEU A 99 -5.80 -12.98 -6.56
C LEU A 99 -6.65 -11.88 -7.20
N TRP A 100 -7.77 -12.26 -7.82
CA TRP A 100 -8.71 -11.30 -8.38
C TRP A 100 -9.30 -10.39 -7.32
N ILE A 101 -9.73 -10.93 -6.16
CA ILE A 101 -10.27 -10.13 -5.05
C ILE A 101 -9.22 -9.12 -4.56
N LEU A 102 -7.98 -9.55 -4.31
CA LEU A 102 -6.89 -8.70 -3.81
C LEU A 102 -6.52 -7.57 -4.79
N ILE A 103 -6.72 -7.74 -6.10
CA ILE A 103 -6.44 -6.71 -7.10
C ILE A 103 -7.68 -5.83 -7.36
N ALA A 104 -8.85 -6.45 -7.52
CA ALA A 104 -10.07 -5.77 -7.91
C ALA A 104 -10.61 -4.91 -6.76
N TYR A 105 -10.59 -5.43 -5.53
CA TYR A 105 -11.13 -4.74 -4.36
C TYR A 105 -10.46 -3.37 -4.14
N PRO A 106 -9.14 -3.23 -3.92
CA PRO A 106 -8.51 -1.92 -3.72
C PRO A 106 -8.69 -0.96 -4.90
N SER A 107 -8.78 -1.48 -6.13
CA SER A 107 -8.87 -0.69 -7.35
C SER A 107 -10.26 -0.12 -7.63
N LEU A 108 -11.32 -0.83 -7.23
CA LEU A 108 -12.71 -0.39 -7.40
C LEU A 108 -13.12 0.69 -6.40
N LEU A 109 -12.41 0.79 -5.27
CA LEU A 109 -12.82 1.56 -4.11
C LEU A 109 -12.28 3.00 -4.12
N LYS A 110 -12.56 3.76 -5.18
CA LYS A 110 -12.40 5.24 -5.16
C LYS A 110 -13.37 5.84 -4.13
N GLY A 111 -13.02 5.81 -2.84
CA GLY A 111 -13.80 6.42 -1.76
C GLY A 111 -13.88 5.65 -0.44
N HIS A 112 -13.40 4.40 -0.38
CA HIS A 112 -13.41 3.65 0.89
C HIS A 112 -12.14 3.90 1.70
N THR A 113 -12.26 3.82 3.03
CA THR A 113 -11.11 3.95 3.94
C THR A 113 -10.16 2.77 3.75
N THR A 114 -8.84 3.01 3.79
CA THR A 114 -7.80 1.96 3.69
C THR A 114 -8.03 0.79 4.64
N PHE A 115 -8.64 1.04 5.81
CA PHE A 115 -9.03 0.00 6.75
C PHE A 115 -9.97 -1.05 6.14
N GLN A 116 -11.01 -0.63 5.42
CA GLN A 116 -11.97 -1.55 4.79
C GLN A 116 -11.29 -2.48 3.77
N VAL A 117 -10.32 -1.95 3.00
CA VAL A 117 -9.46 -2.73 2.08
C VAL A 117 -8.76 -3.86 2.83
N ILE A 118 -7.99 -3.50 3.86
CA ILE A 118 -7.24 -4.45 4.67
C ILE A 118 -8.16 -5.49 5.31
N THR A 119 -9.33 -5.08 5.82
CA THR A 119 -10.27 -6.03 6.44
C THR A 119 -10.79 -7.09 5.48
N MET A 120 -11.13 -6.70 4.24
CA MET A 120 -11.62 -7.65 3.24
C MET A 120 -10.50 -8.54 2.71
N ASP A 121 -9.29 -8.02 2.57
CA ASP A 121 -8.13 -8.81 2.14
C ASP A 121 -7.82 -9.91 3.16
N ILE A 122 -7.75 -9.57 4.45
CA ILE A 122 -7.52 -10.53 5.53
C ILE A 122 -8.64 -11.57 5.59
N LEU A 123 -9.90 -11.13 5.49
CA LEU A 123 -11.04 -12.05 5.50
C LEU A 123 -11.02 -13.00 4.30
N SER A 124 -10.71 -12.48 3.11
CA SER A 124 -10.62 -13.28 1.87
C SER A 124 -9.49 -14.32 1.95
N MET A 125 -8.34 -13.95 2.52
CA MET A 125 -7.24 -14.88 2.78
C MET A 125 -7.64 -15.98 3.79
N ALA A 126 -8.35 -15.63 4.87
CA ALA A 126 -8.81 -16.61 5.85
C ALA A 126 -9.82 -17.60 5.23
N VAL A 127 -10.80 -17.10 4.47
CA VAL A 127 -11.78 -17.93 3.76
C VAL A 127 -11.09 -18.84 2.73
N PHE A 128 -10.09 -18.31 1.99
CA PHE A 128 -9.32 -19.10 1.04
C PHE A 128 -8.63 -20.29 1.72
N LEU A 129 -7.91 -20.07 2.83
CA LEU A 129 -7.22 -21.14 3.56
C LEU A 129 -8.22 -22.19 4.09
N MET A 130 -9.34 -21.75 4.63
CA MET A 130 -10.39 -22.62 5.13
C MET A 130 -11.05 -23.45 4.00
N SER A 131 -11.20 -22.85 2.82
CA SER A 131 -11.74 -23.54 1.64
C SER A 131 -10.80 -24.64 1.13
N LEU A 132 -9.47 -24.42 1.20
CA LEU A 132 -8.48 -25.43 0.85
C LEU A 132 -8.52 -26.61 1.82
N ASP A 133 -8.68 -26.34 3.11
CA ASP A 133 -8.74 -27.39 4.13
C ASP A 133 -9.98 -28.26 3.98
N LEU A 134 -11.14 -27.62 3.75
CA LEU A 134 -12.40 -28.30 3.45
C LEU A 134 -12.26 -29.25 2.26
N TYR A 135 -11.55 -28.82 1.23
CA TYR A 135 -11.35 -29.61 0.03
C TYR A 135 -10.27 -30.70 0.19
N SER A 136 -9.28 -30.47 1.05
CA SER A 136 -8.26 -31.46 1.37
C SER A 136 -8.79 -32.66 2.18
N GLY A 137 -10.02 -32.56 2.71
CA GLY A 137 -10.73 -33.65 3.39
C GLY A 137 -10.42 -33.78 4.89
N SER A 138 -9.42 -33.05 5.39
CA SER A 138 -9.00 -33.01 6.81
C SER A 138 -9.55 -31.79 7.54
N PHE A 139 -10.84 -31.48 7.40
CA PHE A 139 -11.40 -30.29 8.01
C PHE A 139 -11.82 -30.52 9.48
N PRO A 140 -11.41 -29.68 10.45
CA PRO A 140 -10.36 -28.65 10.42
C PRO A 140 -9.09 -29.12 11.14
N GLU A 141 -7.97 -29.29 10.42
CA GLU A 141 -6.69 -29.68 11.03
C GLU A 141 -5.60 -28.62 10.91
N TRP A 142 -5.29 -28.17 9.69
CA TRP A 142 -4.13 -27.29 9.49
C TRP A 142 -4.50 -25.82 9.27
N SER A 143 -5.67 -25.53 8.68
CA SER A 143 -6.03 -24.14 8.32
C SER A 143 -6.44 -23.28 9.50
N GLN A 144 -6.81 -23.91 10.61
CA GLN A 144 -7.23 -23.23 11.83
C GLN A 144 -6.12 -22.35 12.44
N TYR A 145 -4.87 -22.81 12.45
CA TYR A 145 -3.74 -22.03 12.98
C TYR A 145 -3.48 -20.74 12.19
N PRO A 146 -3.32 -20.77 10.84
CA PRO A 146 -3.13 -19.56 10.07
C PRO A 146 -4.40 -18.69 10.02
N ALA A 147 -5.60 -19.27 10.03
CA ALA A 147 -6.84 -18.49 10.10
C ALA A 147 -6.96 -17.70 11.42
N LEU A 148 -6.63 -18.32 12.56
CA LEU A 148 -6.56 -17.64 13.85
C LEU A 148 -5.48 -16.55 13.88
N SER A 149 -4.33 -16.80 13.27
CA SER A 149 -3.26 -15.80 13.16
C SER A 149 -3.70 -14.58 12.34
N LEU A 150 -4.39 -14.81 11.21
CA LEU A 150 -4.97 -13.74 10.39
C LEU A 150 -6.03 -12.94 11.17
N LEU A 151 -6.87 -13.59 11.97
CA LEU A 151 -7.82 -12.91 12.85
C LEU A 151 -7.10 -12.05 13.91
N LEU A 152 -6.00 -12.52 14.48
CA LEU A 152 -5.20 -11.72 15.42
C LEU A 152 -4.61 -10.47 14.76
N VAL A 153 -4.06 -10.62 13.55
CA VAL A 153 -3.57 -9.48 12.75
C VAL A 153 -4.69 -8.49 12.44
N TRP A 154 -5.89 -8.99 12.12
CA TRP A 154 -7.06 -8.14 11.94
C TRP A 154 -7.40 -7.35 13.20
N VAL A 155 -7.41 -8.00 14.38
CA VAL A 155 -7.64 -7.34 15.67
C VAL A 155 -6.60 -6.23 15.89
N TYR A 156 -5.32 -6.49 15.63
CA TYR A 156 -4.26 -5.49 15.78
C TYR A 156 -4.39 -4.30 14.86
N THR A 157 -4.83 -4.52 13.62
CA THR A 157 -5.02 -3.45 12.64
C THR A 157 -6.30 -2.66 12.89
N ALA A 158 -7.36 -3.31 13.38
CA ALA A 158 -8.65 -2.70 13.66
C ALA A 158 -8.65 -1.80 14.90
N ILE A 159 -7.99 -2.21 15.98
CA ILE A 159 -8.05 -1.48 17.26
C ILE A 159 -7.49 -0.04 17.18
N PRO A 160 -6.31 0.24 16.58
CA PRO A 160 -5.80 1.60 16.43
C PRO A 160 -6.65 2.47 15.50
N PHE A 161 -7.40 1.83 14.58
CA PHE A 161 -8.31 2.54 13.69
C PHE A 161 -9.62 2.91 14.41
N LEU A 162 -10.11 2.05 15.30
CA LEU A 162 -11.32 2.28 16.10
C LEU A 162 -11.08 3.22 17.29
N PHE A 163 -9.92 3.16 17.93
CA PHE A 163 -9.58 3.97 19.10
C PHE A 163 -8.59 5.09 18.74
N THR A 164 -8.92 6.32 19.12
CA THR A 164 -7.98 7.45 19.01
C THR A 164 -6.76 7.22 19.90
N TRP A 165 -5.58 7.66 19.44
CA TRP A 165 -4.29 7.59 20.15
C TRP A 165 -4.31 8.16 21.58
N LYS A 166 -5.30 8.98 21.93
CA LYS A 166 -5.54 9.45 23.31
C LYS A 166 -5.88 8.33 24.30
N LYS A 167 -6.35 7.18 23.81
CA LYS A 167 -6.74 6.00 24.61
C LYS A 167 -5.76 4.85 24.39
N ILE A 168 -4.45 5.13 24.32
CA ILE A 168 -3.42 4.12 24.03
C ILE A 168 -3.43 2.94 25.02
N TYR A 169 -3.77 3.20 26.30
CA TYR A 169 -3.93 2.15 27.30
C TYR A 169 -4.95 1.09 26.86
N LEU A 170 -6.12 1.49 26.33
CA LEU A 170 -7.13 0.55 25.85
C LEU A 170 -6.66 -0.24 24.62
N ILE A 171 -5.90 0.39 23.73
CA ILE A 171 -5.32 -0.28 22.56
C ILE A 171 -4.40 -1.41 23.01
N VAL A 172 -3.49 -1.11 23.94
CA VAL A 172 -2.52 -2.06 24.47
C VAL A 172 -3.23 -3.18 25.23
N THR A 173 -4.21 -2.87 26.09
CA THR A 173 -5.01 -3.89 26.80
C THR A 173 -5.74 -4.82 25.83
N CYS A 174 -6.37 -4.31 24.78
CA CYS A 174 -7.04 -5.14 23.78
C CYS A 174 -6.05 -6.00 22.99
N TRP A 175 -4.83 -5.52 22.71
CA TRP A 175 -3.79 -6.33 22.08
C TRP A 175 -3.32 -7.48 22.96
N PHE A 176 -3.07 -7.23 24.24
CA PHE A 176 -2.73 -8.27 25.21
C PHE A 176 -3.87 -9.29 25.40
N LEU A 177 -5.12 -8.82 25.39
CA LEU A 177 -6.27 -9.70 25.47
C LEU A 177 -6.41 -10.54 24.19
N GLY A 178 -6.15 -9.95 23.03
CA GLY A 178 -6.10 -10.64 21.73
C GLY A 178 -5.02 -11.73 21.69
N THR A 179 -3.79 -11.45 22.16
CA THR A 179 -2.74 -12.48 22.27
C THR A 179 -3.15 -13.59 23.21
N ALA A 180 -3.68 -13.25 24.38
CA ALA A 180 -4.11 -14.24 25.36
C ALA A 180 -5.20 -15.17 24.78
N GLY A 181 -6.19 -14.59 24.09
CA GLY A 181 -7.24 -15.36 23.42
C GLY A 181 -6.70 -16.24 22.29
N PHE A 182 -5.75 -15.74 21.50
CA PHE A 182 -5.09 -16.53 20.45
C PHE A 182 -4.29 -17.72 21.02
N LEU A 183 -3.51 -17.48 22.07
CA LEU A 183 -2.73 -18.54 22.73
C LEU A 183 -3.65 -19.59 23.37
N PHE A 184 -4.75 -19.17 24.00
CA PHE A 184 -5.77 -20.06 24.52
C PHE A 184 -6.46 -20.88 23.42
N ALA A 185 -6.75 -20.27 22.27
CA ALA A 185 -7.31 -20.99 21.13
C ALA A 185 -6.33 -22.05 20.61
N ILE A 186 -5.02 -21.73 20.52
CA ILE A 186 -4.00 -22.72 20.15
C ILE A 186 -3.94 -23.86 21.18
N ASP A 187 -3.98 -23.55 22.47
CA ASP A 187 -3.95 -24.55 23.55
C ASP A 187 -5.11 -25.57 23.42
N ILE A 188 -6.32 -25.10 23.15
CA ILE A 188 -7.49 -25.95 22.88
C ILE A 188 -7.28 -26.84 21.65
N LEU A 189 -6.70 -26.27 20.58
CA LEU A 189 -6.52 -26.98 19.31
C LEU A 189 -5.40 -28.03 19.36
N THR A 190 -4.34 -27.76 20.11
CA THR A 190 -3.21 -28.68 20.30
C THR A 190 -3.57 -29.83 21.26
N GLY A 191 -4.58 -29.67 22.12
CA GLY A 191 -5.09 -30.73 22.99
C GLY A 191 -4.18 -31.10 24.17
N GLU A 192 -3.00 -30.50 24.26
CA GLU A 192 -2.09 -30.54 25.40
C GLU A 192 -2.51 -29.48 26.41
N LYS A 193 -3.48 -29.81 27.27
CA LYS A 193 -4.19 -28.91 28.20
C LYS A 193 -3.34 -28.21 29.28
N ASP A 194 -2.02 -28.27 29.21
CA ASP A 194 -1.15 -27.97 30.35
C ASP A 194 -0.10 -26.86 30.07
N TRP A 195 0.05 -26.37 28.84
CA TRP A 195 1.13 -25.43 28.51
C TRP A 195 0.77 -23.96 28.80
N PHE A 196 -0.45 -23.52 28.47
CA PHE A 196 -0.84 -22.11 28.62
C PHE A 196 -1.70 -21.84 29.86
N PHE A 197 -2.62 -22.75 30.20
CA PHE A 197 -3.50 -22.61 31.35
C PHE A 197 -3.68 -23.97 32.05
N PRO A 198 -2.82 -24.32 33.02
CA PRO A 198 -3.02 -25.52 33.81
C PRO A 198 -4.27 -25.32 34.68
N LEU A 199 -5.36 -26.01 34.35
CA LEU A 199 -6.60 -26.06 35.15
C LEU A 199 -6.54 -27.18 36.19
#